data_AF-A0AA49J8B1-F1
#
_entry.id   AF-A0AA49J8B1-F1
#
_cell.length_a   1.000
_cell.length_b   1.000
_cell.length_c   1.000
_cell.angle_alpha   90.00
_cell.angle_beta   90.00
_cell.angle_gamma   90.00
#
_symmetry.space_group_name_H-M   'P 1'
#
loop_
_entity.id
_entity.type
_entity.pdbx_description
1 polymer ?
#
loop_
_entity_poly.entity_id
_entity_poly.type
_entity_poly.pdbx_seq_one_letter_code
_entity_poly.pdbx_strand_id
1 'polypeptide(L)'
;GKKRLDLAGPLLAKLFRNIIRRLTQDMMTYLKKCVDSNKQFDLTLGIKATTVTNGLKYSLATGNWGDQKKAASSTAGVSQVLNRYTFASTLSHLRRTNTPIGRDGKLAKPRQLHNTHWGLVCPAETPEGQACGLVKNLSLMCYVSVGTPSEPIVDFMISRNMEVLEEYEPLRYPNATKIFVNGTWVGVHQDPSHLVSLVKGLRRRKVISYEVSLVRDIRDREFKIFSDAGRVMRPLFTVEQEDNGDSGVVKGALVLTKDHITRLEMDQTLGKNHEDYYGWQTLADSGVVEYLDAEEEETSMICMSPEDLEAYRLQKAGIALPEDDGEDANKRVKLRLNPTTHMYTHCEIHPSMLLGICASIIPFPDHNQ
;
A
#
# COMPACT_ATOMS: atom_id res chain seq x y z
N GLY A 1 -9.90 0.78 0.39
CA GLY A 1 -9.28 2.08 0.14
C GLY A 1 -8.95 2.91 1.37
N LYS A 2 -9.95 3.50 2.03
CA LYS A 2 -9.81 4.78 2.77
C LYS A 2 -9.19 4.74 4.18
N LYS A 3 -8.63 3.61 4.60
CA LYS A 3 -7.93 3.49 5.91
C LYS A 3 -6.45 3.29 5.67
N ARG A 4 -5.62 3.79 6.59
CA ARG A 4 -4.17 3.58 6.59
C ARG A 4 -3.76 2.69 7.76
N LEU A 5 -2.66 1.98 7.59
CA LEU A 5 -2.00 1.18 8.62
C LEU A 5 -0.82 1.96 9.20
N ASP A 6 -0.91 2.31 10.48
CA ASP A 6 0.22 2.86 11.22
C ASP A 6 1.18 1.74 11.60
N LEU A 7 2.31 1.63 10.89
CA LEU A 7 3.40 0.72 11.24
C LEU A 7 4.25 1.27 12.40
N ALA A 8 5.26 0.48 12.81
CA ALA A 8 6.21 0.85 13.85
C ALA A 8 6.85 2.24 13.65
N GLY A 9 7.12 2.66 12.41
CA GLY A 9 7.72 3.97 12.09
C GLY A 9 6.88 5.17 12.55
N PRO A 10 5.71 5.42 11.93
CA PRO A 10 4.81 6.52 12.31
C PRO A 10 4.43 6.49 13.80
N LEU A 11 4.23 5.28 14.32
CA LEU A 11 3.99 5.04 15.72
C LEU A 11 5.17 5.56 16.57
N LEU A 12 6.39 5.04 16.38
CA LEU A 12 7.55 5.47 17.16
C LEU A 12 7.83 6.97 17.03
N ALA A 13 7.59 7.55 15.86
CA ALA A 13 7.71 9.00 15.65
C ALA A 13 6.74 9.79 16.56
N LYS A 14 5.48 9.35 16.67
CA LYS A 14 4.49 9.95 17.59
C LYS A 14 4.93 9.83 19.05
N LEU A 15 5.41 8.66 19.46
CA LEU A 15 5.92 8.43 20.82
C LEU A 15 7.11 9.35 21.13
N PHE A 16 8.10 9.39 20.23
CA PHE A 16 9.30 10.19 20.37
C PHE A 16 8.96 11.68 20.48
N ARG A 17 8.09 12.20 19.58
CA ARG A 17 7.63 13.59 19.62
C ARG A 17 7.00 13.96 20.95
N ASN A 18 6.20 13.09 21.55
CA ASN A 18 5.60 13.34 22.86
C ASN A 18 6.62 13.39 23.99
N ILE A 19 7.60 12.48 23.99
CA ILE A 19 8.69 12.45 24.96
C ILE A 19 9.56 13.70 24.86
N ILE A 20 9.91 14.12 23.64
CA ILE A 20 10.70 15.34 23.40
C ILE A 20 9.93 16.58 23.82
N ARG A 21 8.63 16.68 23.54
CA ARG A 21 7.80 17.80 24.03
C ARG A 21 7.81 17.89 25.56
N ARG A 22 7.73 16.76 26.26
CA ARG A 22 7.86 16.72 27.72
C ARG A 22 9.23 17.21 28.19
N LEU A 23 10.30 16.75 27.53
CA LEU A 23 11.67 17.22 27.81
C LEU A 23 11.80 18.73 27.64
N THR A 24 11.23 19.30 26.56
CA THR A 24 11.21 20.74 26.32
C THR A 24 10.42 21.49 27.40
N GLN A 25 9.28 20.94 27.84
CA GLN A 25 8.46 21.52 28.93
C GLN A 25 9.21 21.52 30.28
N ASP A 26 9.91 20.43 30.59
CA ASP A 26 10.73 20.30 31.79
C ASP A 26 11.89 21.31 31.78
N MET A 27 12.56 21.45 30.63
CA MET A 27 13.63 22.42 30.43
C MET A 27 13.12 23.86 30.56
N MET A 28 11.96 24.17 29.98
CA MET A 28 11.34 25.50 30.12
C MET A 28 10.96 25.80 31.57
N THR A 29 10.51 24.80 32.33
CA THR A 29 10.19 24.95 33.76
C THR A 29 11.45 25.20 34.58
N TYR A 30 12.55 24.52 34.26
CA TYR A 30 13.86 24.77 34.88
C TYR A 30 14.38 26.17 34.57
N LEU A 31 14.29 26.60 33.31
CA LEU A 31 14.67 27.95 32.89
C LEU A 31 13.92 29.03 33.68
N LYS A 32 12.59 28.89 33.84
CA LYS A 32 11.78 29.81 34.65
C LYS A 32 12.29 29.91 36.08
N LYS A 33 12.59 28.77 36.73
CA LYS A 33 13.13 28.77 38.10
C LYS A 33 14.50 29.44 38.21
N CYS A 34 15.37 29.28 37.21
CA CYS A 34 16.65 29.97 37.16
C CYS A 34 16.47 31.49 37.06
N VAL A 35 15.55 31.95 36.21
CA VAL A 35 15.20 33.37 36.07
C VAL A 35 14.65 33.92 37.38
N ASP A 36 13.67 33.25 37.99
CA ASP A 36 13.05 33.67 39.26
C ASP A 36 14.06 33.73 40.42
N SER A 37 15.06 32.83 40.41
CA SER A 37 16.10 32.76 41.44
C SER A 37 17.35 33.57 41.09
N ASN A 38 17.34 34.31 39.98
CA ASN A 38 18.48 35.05 39.43
C ASN A 38 19.77 34.21 39.29
N LYS A 39 19.64 32.92 38.95
CA LYS A 39 20.74 31.98 38.71
C LYS A 39 21.02 31.86 37.22
N GLN A 40 22.30 31.68 36.86
CA GLN A 40 22.67 31.36 35.48
C GLN A 40 22.07 30.01 35.06
N PHE A 41 21.57 29.96 33.82
CA PHE A 41 21.01 28.76 33.24
C PHE A 41 22.12 27.85 32.72
N ASP A 42 22.16 26.61 33.23
CA ASP A 42 23.05 25.56 32.74
C ASP A 42 22.25 24.53 31.95
N LEU A 43 22.61 24.35 30.68
CA LEU A 43 21.96 23.41 29.77
C LEU A 43 22.09 21.96 30.26
N THR A 44 23.23 21.59 30.84
CA THR A 44 23.50 20.23 31.28
C THR A 44 22.61 19.83 32.46
N LEU A 45 22.33 20.78 33.36
CA LEU A 45 21.40 20.60 34.48
C LEU A 45 19.93 20.63 34.03
N GLY A 46 19.63 21.36 32.95
CA GLY A 46 18.28 21.46 32.38
C GLY A 46 17.82 20.24 31.59
N ILE A 47 18.76 19.53 30.93
CA ILE A 47 18.43 18.36 30.10
C ILE A 47 18.54 17.06 30.91
N LYS A 48 17.38 16.47 31.21
CA LYS A 48 17.30 15.17 31.90
C LYS A 48 17.20 14.03 30.90
N ALA A 49 18.33 13.40 30.56
CA ALA A 49 18.37 12.25 29.66
C ALA A 49 17.48 11.07 30.13
N THR A 50 17.31 10.92 31.45
CA THR A 50 16.44 9.90 32.06
C THR A 50 14.98 10.00 31.62
N THR A 51 14.50 11.20 31.28
CA THR A 51 13.13 11.42 30.78
C THR A 51 12.89 10.70 29.46
N VAL A 52 13.91 10.62 28.60
CA VAL A 52 13.84 9.92 27.31
C VAL A 52 13.98 8.42 27.51
N THR A 53 15.04 7.98 28.19
CA THR A 53 15.34 6.56 28.41
C THR A 53 14.20 5.84 29.13
N ASN A 54 13.72 6.40 30.25
CA ASN A 54 12.63 5.79 31.01
C ASN A 54 11.29 5.89 30.27
N GLY A 55 11.06 6.97 29.52
CA GLY A 55 9.87 7.15 28.70
C GLY A 55 9.73 6.07 27.62
N LEU A 56 10.80 5.82 26.88
CA LEU A 56 10.83 4.79 25.83
C LEU A 56 10.74 3.38 26.44
N LYS A 57 11.58 3.07 27.45
CA LYS A 57 11.59 1.75 28.10
C LYS A 57 10.21 1.39 28.65
N TYR A 58 9.55 2.31 29.33
CA TYR A 58 8.22 2.08 29.89
C TYR A 58 7.16 1.84 28.79
N SER A 59 7.12 2.69 27.77
CA SER A 59 6.08 2.64 26.73
C SER A 59 6.20 1.36 25.89
N LEU A 60 7.42 0.91 25.60
CA LEU A 60 7.68 -0.33 24.86
C LEU A 60 7.42 -1.57 25.72
N ALA A 61 7.78 -1.55 27.01
CA ALA A 61 7.57 -2.68 27.91
C ALA A 61 6.10 -2.91 28.25
N THR A 62 5.33 -1.84 28.46
CA THR A 62 3.91 -1.93 28.87
C THR A 62 2.94 -1.92 27.69
N GLY A 63 3.37 -1.48 26.51
CA GLY A 63 2.49 -1.28 25.36
C GLY A 63 1.52 -0.10 25.51
N ASN A 64 1.70 0.73 26.54
CA ASN A 64 0.91 1.94 26.77
C ASN A 64 1.62 3.15 26.21
N TRP A 65 1.05 3.69 25.15
CA TRP A 65 1.62 4.83 24.44
C TRP A 65 0.86 6.09 24.82
N GLY A 66 1.34 6.77 25.86
CA GLY A 66 0.69 7.96 26.42
C GLY A 66 1.25 8.36 27.78
N ASP A 67 0.69 9.42 28.34
CA ASP A 67 1.11 9.91 29.65
C ASP A 67 0.55 9.01 30.76
N GLN A 68 1.42 8.53 31.65
CA GLN A 68 1.09 7.54 32.70
C GLN A 68 -0.08 7.97 33.59
N LYS A 69 -0.28 9.29 33.73
CA LYS A 69 -1.29 9.91 34.59
C LYS A 69 -2.67 10.05 33.93
N LYS A 70 -2.79 9.84 32.61
CA LYS A 70 -4.04 9.99 31.84
C LYS A 70 -4.32 8.75 30.96
N ALA A 71 -4.59 7.62 31.62
CA ALA A 71 -4.86 6.32 30.99
C ALA A 71 -6.01 6.32 29.95
N ALA A 72 -6.96 7.25 30.05
CA ALA A 72 -8.08 7.36 29.10
C ALA A 72 -7.67 7.80 27.68
N SER A 73 -6.45 8.34 27.51
CA SER A 73 -5.94 8.82 26.21
C SER A 73 -4.80 7.97 25.64
N SER A 74 -4.38 6.91 26.34
CA SER A 74 -3.27 6.07 25.88
C SER A 74 -3.75 5.04 24.87
N THR A 75 -3.09 4.98 23.72
CA THR A 75 -3.19 3.84 22.81
C THR A 75 -2.54 2.63 23.48
N ALA A 76 -3.36 1.75 24.03
CA ALA A 76 -2.92 0.53 24.70
C ALA A 76 -2.82 -0.63 23.71
N GLY A 77 -1.89 -1.56 23.98
CA GLY A 77 -1.75 -2.81 23.24
C GLY A 77 -1.00 -2.71 21.91
N VAL A 78 -0.26 -1.61 21.69
CA VAL A 78 0.60 -1.41 20.51
C VAL A 78 1.84 -2.30 20.57
N SER A 79 2.45 -2.43 21.75
CA SER A 79 3.54 -3.37 22.00
C SER A 79 3.01 -4.63 22.65
N GLN A 80 3.47 -5.79 22.18
CA GLN A 80 3.08 -7.11 22.68
C GLN A 80 4.32 -8.00 22.73
N VAL A 81 4.34 -8.94 23.67
CA VAL A 81 5.41 -9.95 23.76
C VAL A 81 5.34 -10.85 22.55
N LEU A 82 6.48 -11.06 21.87
CA LEU A 82 6.56 -11.90 20.69
C LEU A 82 6.17 -13.35 21.02
N ASN A 83 5.10 -13.84 20.40
CA ASN A 83 4.72 -15.25 20.42
C ASN A 83 5.76 -16.10 19.67
N ARG A 84 6.35 -17.09 20.37
CA ARG A 84 7.38 -18.00 19.85
C ARG A 84 7.00 -19.48 19.97
N TYR A 85 5.72 -19.83 19.93
CA TYR A 85 5.30 -21.25 19.98
C TYR A 85 5.81 -22.05 18.78
N THR A 86 5.75 -21.46 17.58
CA THR A 86 6.27 -22.05 16.33
C THR A 86 6.89 -20.96 15.47
N PHE A 87 7.70 -21.36 14.48
CA PHE A 87 8.26 -20.42 13.50
C PHE A 87 7.15 -19.67 12.73
N ALA A 88 6.13 -20.39 12.25
CA ALA A 88 4.99 -19.79 11.56
C ALA A 88 4.21 -18.81 12.45
N SER A 89 3.98 -19.16 13.72
CA SER A 89 3.33 -18.28 14.71
C SER A 89 4.12 -16.98 14.90
N THR A 90 5.45 -17.06 14.93
CA THR A 90 6.33 -15.89 15.07
C THR A 90 6.16 -14.93 13.88
N LEU A 91 6.18 -15.47 12.65
CA LEU A 91 6.03 -14.66 11.44
C LEU A 91 4.62 -14.07 11.31
N SER A 92 3.58 -14.86 11.58
CA SER A 92 2.19 -14.39 11.63
C SER A 92 2.03 -13.23 12.62
N HIS A 93 2.62 -13.35 13.81
CA HIS A 93 2.53 -12.31 14.82
C HIS A 93 3.15 -10.98 14.38
N LEU A 94 4.25 -11.01 13.61
CA LEU A 94 4.88 -9.80 13.06
C LEU A 94 4.04 -9.11 11.99
N ARG A 95 3.14 -9.83 11.32
CA ARG A 95 2.26 -9.29 10.26
C ARG A 95 0.83 -9.02 10.73
N ARG A 96 0.63 -9.03 12.04
CA ARG A 96 -0.65 -8.76 12.67
C ARG A 96 -0.92 -7.27 12.72
N THR A 97 -2.14 -6.90 12.37
CA THR A 97 -2.69 -5.55 12.51
C THR A 97 -3.90 -5.60 13.44
N ASN A 98 -4.07 -4.55 14.25
CA ASN A 98 -5.15 -4.45 15.22
C ASN A 98 -5.95 -3.19 14.97
N THR A 99 -7.28 -3.33 14.93
CA THR A 99 -8.18 -2.19 14.84
C THR A 99 -8.39 -1.61 16.25
N PRO A 100 -8.20 -0.29 16.49
CA PRO A 100 -8.27 0.33 17.82
C PRO A 100 -9.72 0.52 18.29
N ILE A 101 -10.51 -0.55 18.30
CA ILE A 101 -11.90 -0.56 18.77
C ILE A 101 -11.98 -1.41 20.04
N GLY A 102 -12.74 -0.93 21.03
CA GLY A 102 -13.01 -1.68 22.25
C GLY A 102 -13.62 -3.04 21.94
N ARG A 103 -13.07 -4.11 22.55
CA ARG A 103 -13.49 -5.50 22.28
C ARG A 103 -14.91 -5.80 22.76
N ASP A 104 -15.45 -4.95 23.64
CA ASP A 104 -16.80 -5.06 24.20
C ASP A 104 -17.90 -4.68 23.20
N GLY A 105 -17.54 -3.96 22.13
CA GLY A 105 -18.49 -3.57 21.08
C GLY A 105 -18.87 -4.73 20.16
N LYS A 106 -20.16 -5.12 20.18
CA LYS A 106 -20.78 -6.08 19.22
C LYS A 106 -21.09 -5.46 17.85
N LEU A 107 -20.25 -4.56 17.35
CA LEU A 107 -20.44 -3.96 16.04
C LEU A 107 -20.02 -4.96 14.95
N ALA A 108 -20.96 -5.36 14.09
CA ALA A 108 -20.71 -6.33 13.02
C ALA A 108 -19.88 -5.76 11.86
N LYS A 109 -20.18 -4.53 11.43
CA LYS A 109 -19.58 -3.90 10.23
C LYS A 109 -18.03 -3.88 10.19
N PRO A 110 -17.30 -3.52 11.26
CA PRO A 110 -15.83 -3.54 11.19
C PRO A 110 -15.22 -4.95 11.20
N ARG A 111 -15.99 -5.97 11.61
CA ARG A 111 -15.56 -7.37 11.74
C ARG A 111 -15.81 -8.18 10.47
N GLN A 112 -16.85 -7.84 9.73
CA GLN A 112 -17.17 -8.51 8.47
C GLN A 112 -16.05 -8.31 7.44
N LEU A 113 -15.79 -9.38 6.68
CA LEU A 113 -14.89 -9.31 5.53
C LEU A 113 -15.52 -8.39 4.48
N HIS A 114 -14.72 -7.46 3.96
CA HIS A 114 -15.11 -6.52 2.91
C HIS A 114 -14.31 -6.84 1.65
N ASN A 115 -14.90 -6.63 0.47
CA ASN A 115 -14.28 -6.97 -0.82
C ASN A 115 -12.93 -6.27 -1.03
N THR A 116 -12.78 -5.05 -0.50
CA THR A 116 -11.51 -4.29 -0.54
C THR A 116 -10.38 -4.90 0.30
N HIS A 117 -10.60 -6.02 1.00
CA HIS A 117 -9.53 -6.76 1.67
C HIS A 117 -8.82 -7.73 0.71
N TRP A 118 -9.43 -8.06 -0.42
CA TRP A 118 -8.90 -9.02 -1.39
C TRP A 118 -7.47 -8.65 -1.81
N GLY A 119 -6.55 -9.63 -1.74
CA GLY A 119 -5.15 -9.43 -2.09
C GLY A 119 -4.30 -8.66 -1.07
N LEU A 120 -4.90 -7.98 -0.10
CA LEU A 120 -4.19 -7.12 0.88
C LEU A 120 -4.14 -7.75 2.28
N VAL A 121 -5.22 -8.40 2.69
CA VAL A 121 -5.38 -9.01 4.01
C VAL A 121 -5.84 -10.44 3.83
N CYS A 122 -5.31 -11.35 4.64
CA CYS A 122 -5.76 -12.73 4.63
C CYS A 122 -7.26 -12.83 5.01
N PRO A 123 -8.09 -13.53 4.21
CA PRO A 123 -9.51 -13.66 4.51
C PRO A 123 -9.80 -14.59 5.69
N ALA A 124 -8.93 -15.56 5.97
CA ALA A 124 -9.17 -16.62 6.95
C ALA A 124 -8.41 -16.45 8.27
N GLU A 125 -7.25 -15.77 8.25
CA GLU A 125 -6.35 -15.71 9.41
C GLU A 125 -6.78 -14.63 10.42
N THR A 126 -7.79 -14.94 11.24
CA THR A 126 -8.30 -14.11 12.35
C THR A 126 -8.47 -14.96 13.61
N PRO A 127 -8.24 -14.42 14.83
CA PRO A 127 -8.57 -15.13 16.06
C PRO A 127 -10.09 -15.33 16.20
N GLU A 128 -10.46 -16.38 16.93
CA GLU A 128 -11.85 -16.66 17.30
C GLU A 128 -12.36 -15.70 18.39
N GLY A 129 -13.69 -15.56 18.50
CA GLY A 129 -14.34 -14.84 19.59
C GLY A 129 -14.31 -13.31 19.46
N GLN A 130 -14.08 -12.60 20.58
CA GLN A 130 -14.24 -11.14 20.66
C GLN A 130 -13.27 -10.34 19.79
N ALA A 131 -12.17 -10.94 19.35
CA ALA A 131 -11.20 -10.31 18.45
C ALA A 131 -11.43 -10.63 16.96
N CYS A 132 -12.42 -11.47 16.65
CA CYS A 132 -12.72 -11.87 15.28
C CYS A 132 -13.00 -10.66 14.38
N GLY A 133 -12.27 -10.57 13.28
CA GLY A 133 -12.33 -9.50 12.29
C GLY A 133 -11.71 -8.16 12.73
N LEU A 134 -11.32 -8.01 13.99
CA LEU A 134 -10.60 -6.81 14.48
C LEU A 134 -9.09 -6.96 14.36
N VAL A 135 -8.61 -8.19 14.58
CA VAL A 135 -7.22 -8.58 14.37
C VAL A 135 -7.13 -9.22 12.99
N LYS A 136 -6.26 -8.68 12.14
CA LYS A 136 -6.11 -9.08 10.74
C LYS A 136 -4.64 -9.32 10.44
N ASN A 137 -4.36 -10.26 9.55
CA ASN A 137 -3.00 -10.55 9.10
C ASN A 137 -2.81 -10.15 7.64
N LEU A 138 -1.68 -9.53 7.32
CA LEU A 138 -1.36 -9.11 5.95
C LEU A 138 -1.20 -10.34 5.02
N SER A 139 -1.66 -10.23 3.77
CA SER A 139 -1.47 -11.27 2.74
C SER A 139 0.01 -11.44 2.37
N LEU A 140 0.46 -12.57 1.83
CA LEU A 140 1.88 -12.84 1.56
C LEU A 140 2.58 -11.71 0.79
N MET A 141 1.96 -11.19 -0.27
CA MET A 141 2.51 -10.12 -1.11
C MET A 141 2.12 -8.70 -0.71
N CYS A 142 1.36 -8.53 0.38
CA CYS A 142 1.00 -7.21 0.87
C CYS A 142 2.24 -6.39 1.25
N TYR A 143 2.33 -5.22 0.64
CA TYR A 143 3.28 -4.16 0.94
C TYR A 143 2.56 -3.00 1.65
N VAL A 144 3.26 -2.30 2.55
CA VAL A 144 2.73 -1.12 3.22
C VAL A 144 3.65 0.06 2.93
N SER A 145 3.09 1.15 2.39
CA SER A 145 3.87 2.31 1.93
C SER A 145 4.62 2.97 3.09
N VAL A 146 5.87 3.34 2.83
CA VAL A 146 6.71 4.09 3.77
C VAL A 146 6.42 5.59 3.69
N GLY A 147 5.96 6.04 2.52
CA GLY A 147 5.63 7.42 2.23
C GLY A 147 6.77 8.14 1.51
N THR A 148 6.41 9.04 0.61
CA THR A 148 7.37 9.80 -0.20
C THR A 148 6.98 11.28 -0.30
N PRO A 149 7.96 12.19 -0.42
CA PRO A 149 7.69 13.61 -0.62
C PRO A 149 6.83 13.85 -1.87
N SER A 150 5.80 14.68 -1.74
CA SER A 150 4.87 14.99 -2.83
C SER A 150 5.26 16.21 -3.66
N GLU A 151 6.12 17.08 -3.12
CA GLU A 151 6.52 18.35 -3.72
C GLU A 151 7.08 18.17 -5.15
N PRO A 152 8.00 17.21 -5.42
CA PRO A 152 8.54 17.03 -6.77
C PRO A 152 7.48 16.65 -7.82
N ILE A 153 6.42 15.95 -7.38
CA ILE A 153 5.32 15.53 -8.26
C ILE A 153 4.47 16.74 -8.61
N VAL A 154 4.22 17.63 -7.64
CA VAL A 154 3.50 18.88 -7.85
C VAL A 154 4.25 19.78 -8.83
N ASP A 155 5.54 20.01 -8.60
CA ASP A 155 6.38 20.84 -9.47
C ASP A 155 6.41 20.30 -10.91
N PHE A 156 6.50 18.98 -11.07
CA PHE A 156 6.42 18.34 -12.38
C PHE A 156 5.07 18.61 -13.05
N MET A 157 3.95 18.50 -12.34
CA MET A 157 2.63 18.77 -12.92
C MET A 157 2.48 20.24 -13.32
N ILE A 158 2.98 21.19 -12.51
CA ILE A 158 2.99 22.62 -12.84
C ILE A 158 3.75 22.85 -14.15
N SER A 159 4.93 22.22 -14.30
CA SER A 159 5.73 22.31 -15.54
C SER A 159 5.03 21.72 -16.77
N ARG A 160 4.00 20.90 -16.58
CA ARG A 160 3.18 20.26 -17.62
C ARG A 160 1.81 20.93 -17.78
N ASN A 161 1.72 22.24 -17.55
CA ASN A 161 0.52 23.05 -17.74
C ASN A 161 -0.64 22.72 -16.76
N MET A 162 -0.33 22.21 -15.57
CA MET A 162 -1.29 22.27 -14.46
C MET A 162 -1.41 23.72 -13.98
N GLU A 163 -2.62 24.26 -13.99
CA GLU A 163 -2.93 25.56 -13.42
C GLU A 163 -3.09 25.42 -11.90
N VAL A 164 -2.38 26.25 -11.13
CA VAL A 164 -2.47 26.24 -9.67
C VAL A 164 -3.83 26.80 -9.24
N LEU A 165 -4.36 26.32 -8.12
CA LEU A 165 -5.70 26.68 -7.67
C LEU A 165 -5.90 28.20 -7.50
N GLU A 166 -4.88 28.92 -7.07
CA GLU A 166 -4.92 30.38 -6.87
C GLU A 166 -5.11 31.16 -8.18
N GLU A 167 -4.67 30.59 -9.31
CA GLU A 167 -4.74 31.21 -10.64
C GLU A 167 -5.95 30.73 -11.45
N TYR A 168 -6.70 29.76 -10.92
CA TYR A 168 -7.80 29.13 -11.61
C TYR A 168 -9.06 29.99 -11.63
N GLU A 169 -9.57 30.25 -12.83
CA GLU A 169 -10.87 30.92 -13.04
C GLU A 169 -11.96 29.90 -13.44
N PRO A 170 -12.94 29.61 -12.56
CA PRO A 170 -13.97 28.60 -12.82
C PRO A 170 -14.85 28.87 -14.05
N LEU A 171 -15.06 30.15 -14.38
CA LEU A 171 -15.88 30.55 -15.52
C LEU A 171 -15.19 30.30 -16.86
N ARG A 172 -13.85 30.34 -16.88
CA ARG A 172 -13.06 30.15 -18.10
C ARG A 172 -13.00 28.68 -18.49
N TYR A 173 -12.90 27.79 -17.51
CA TYR A 173 -12.77 26.35 -17.75
C TYR A 173 -13.66 25.50 -16.83
N PRO A 174 -14.99 25.48 -17.06
CA PRO A 174 -15.94 24.80 -16.18
C PRO A 174 -15.79 23.27 -16.14
N ASN A 175 -15.06 22.70 -17.10
CA ASN A 175 -14.87 21.25 -17.25
C ASN A 175 -13.45 20.77 -16.94
N ALA A 176 -12.60 21.63 -16.37
CA ALA A 176 -11.26 21.26 -15.95
C ALA A 176 -11.31 20.14 -14.90
N THR A 177 -10.37 19.21 -14.98
CA THR A 177 -10.22 18.13 -14.00
C THR A 177 -9.44 18.63 -12.80
N LYS A 178 -9.96 18.35 -11.60
CA LYS A 178 -9.35 18.77 -10.34
C LYS A 178 -8.22 17.82 -9.97
N ILE A 179 -7.11 18.35 -9.49
CA ILE A 179 -5.95 17.56 -9.09
C ILE A 179 -5.79 17.65 -7.57
N PHE A 180 -5.86 16.49 -6.92
CA PHE A 180 -5.70 16.34 -5.49
C PHE A 180 -4.40 15.61 -5.18
N VAL A 181 -3.63 16.13 -4.24
CA VAL A 181 -2.41 15.48 -3.72
C VAL A 181 -2.56 15.31 -2.22
N ASN A 182 -2.55 14.06 -1.75
CA ASN A 182 -2.78 13.71 -0.34
C ASN A 182 -4.05 14.36 0.25
N GLY A 183 -5.10 14.51 -0.57
CA GLY A 183 -6.38 15.13 -0.19
C GLY A 183 -6.43 16.65 -0.30
N THR A 184 -5.31 17.32 -0.60
CA THR A 184 -5.27 18.78 -0.83
C THR A 184 -5.55 19.06 -2.30
N TRP A 185 -6.48 19.97 -2.60
CA TRP A 185 -6.70 20.44 -3.98
C TRP A 185 -5.57 21.39 -4.36
N VAL A 186 -4.69 20.97 -5.27
CA VAL A 186 -3.49 21.72 -5.65
C VAL A 186 -3.72 22.56 -6.91
N GLY A 187 -4.52 22.05 -7.85
CA GLY A 187 -4.74 22.73 -9.12
C GLY A 187 -5.76 22.06 -10.01
N VAL A 188 -5.83 22.52 -11.25
CA VAL A 188 -6.69 21.95 -12.29
C VAL A 188 -5.90 21.73 -13.58
N HIS A 189 -6.42 20.85 -14.43
CA HIS A 189 -5.85 20.61 -15.74
C HIS A 189 -6.95 20.38 -16.78
N GLN A 190 -6.79 20.97 -17.98
CA GLN A 190 -7.77 20.87 -19.07
C GLN A 190 -7.77 19.49 -19.73
N ASP A 191 -6.58 18.93 -19.99
CA ASP A 191 -6.39 17.61 -20.57
C ASP A 191 -5.84 16.59 -19.56
N PRO A 192 -6.69 16.02 -18.68
CA PRO A 192 -6.25 15.05 -17.69
C PRO A 192 -5.75 13.74 -18.31
N SER A 193 -6.18 13.38 -19.52
CA SER A 193 -5.79 12.10 -20.14
C SER A 193 -4.30 12.09 -20.42
N HIS A 194 -3.79 13.17 -21.01
CA HIS A 194 -2.37 13.33 -21.29
C HIS A 194 -1.54 13.42 -19.99
N LEU A 195 -1.98 14.24 -19.01
CA LEU A 195 -1.27 14.37 -17.74
C LEU A 195 -1.17 13.04 -16.98
N VAL A 196 -2.27 12.29 -16.90
CA VAL A 196 -2.31 10.99 -16.21
C VAL A 196 -1.39 9.98 -16.90
N SER A 197 -1.38 9.92 -18.23
CA SER A 197 -0.46 9.03 -18.96
C SER A 197 1.01 9.38 -18.68
N LEU A 198 1.35 10.68 -18.69
CA LEU A 198 2.70 11.14 -18.36
C LEU A 198 3.12 10.76 -16.93
N VAL A 199 2.27 11.03 -15.93
CA VAL A 199 2.60 10.74 -14.53
C VAL A 199 2.69 9.22 -14.28
N LYS A 200 1.82 8.42 -14.91
CA LYS A 200 1.93 6.95 -14.87
C LYS A 200 3.23 6.46 -15.52
N GLY A 201 3.63 7.06 -16.66
CA GLY A 201 4.91 6.79 -17.31
C GLY A 201 6.11 7.09 -16.42
N LEU A 202 6.06 8.18 -15.64
CA LEU A 202 7.11 8.48 -14.65
C LEU A 202 7.24 7.40 -13.58
N ARG A 203 6.12 6.80 -13.14
CA ARG A 203 6.14 5.70 -12.16
C ARG A 203 6.83 4.47 -12.75
N ARG A 204 6.46 4.11 -13.98
CA ARG A 204 7.02 2.94 -14.69
C ARG A 204 8.51 3.07 -14.98
N ARG A 205 9.01 4.29 -15.13
CA ARG A 205 10.45 4.59 -15.34
C ARG A 205 11.20 4.88 -14.04
N LYS A 206 10.59 4.66 -12.87
CA LYS A 206 11.19 4.90 -11.55
C LYS A 206 11.61 6.35 -11.29
N VAL A 207 11.05 7.33 -12.00
CA VAL A 207 11.31 8.75 -11.72
C VAL A 207 10.54 9.17 -10.47
N ILE A 208 9.32 8.67 -10.32
CA ILE A 208 8.56 8.74 -9.07
C ILE A 208 8.55 7.36 -8.40
N SER A 209 8.43 7.35 -7.08
CA SER A 209 8.39 6.08 -6.33
C SER A 209 7.22 5.21 -6.78
N TYR A 210 7.46 3.90 -6.89
CA TYR A 210 6.42 2.90 -7.16
C TYR A 210 5.33 2.90 -6.08
N GLU A 211 5.60 3.47 -4.90
CA GLU A 211 4.61 3.62 -3.84
C GLU A 211 3.54 4.67 -4.16
N VAL A 212 3.73 5.57 -5.13
CA VAL A 212 2.76 6.62 -5.41
C VAL A 212 1.52 6.02 -6.10
N SER A 213 0.35 6.24 -5.49
CA SER A 213 -0.93 5.81 -6.05
C SER A 213 -1.52 6.91 -6.91
N LEU A 214 -2.05 6.51 -8.07
CA LEU A 214 -2.52 7.40 -9.12
C LEU A 214 -3.94 7.01 -9.52
N VAL A 215 -4.93 7.72 -9.00
CA VAL A 215 -6.36 7.39 -9.19
C VAL A 215 -7.02 8.47 -10.05
N ARG A 216 -7.55 8.07 -11.21
CA ARG A 216 -8.31 8.95 -12.09
C ARG A 216 -9.80 8.62 -12.01
N ASP A 217 -10.58 9.49 -11.37
CA ASP A 217 -12.04 9.41 -11.37
C ASP A 217 -12.61 10.23 -12.54
N ILE A 218 -13.09 9.53 -13.57
CA ILE A 218 -13.63 10.14 -14.79
C ILE A 218 -14.98 10.80 -14.51
N ARG A 219 -15.81 10.21 -13.63
CA ARG A 219 -17.16 10.68 -13.34
C ARG A 219 -17.13 11.98 -12.55
N ASP A 220 -16.30 12.01 -11.51
CA ASP A 220 -16.22 13.17 -10.62
C ASP A 220 -15.23 14.23 -11.14
N ARG A 221 -14.50 13.92 -12.22
CA ARG A 221 -13.45 14.74 -12.85
C ARG A 221 -12.36 15.10 -11.85
N GLU A 222 -11.80 14.08 -11.23
CA GLU A 222 -10.76 14.21 -10.22
C GLU A 222 -9.57 13.30 -10.54
N PHE A 223 -8.37 13.83 -10.43
CA PHE A 223 -7.14 13.07 -10.42
C PHE A 223 -6.53 13.16 -9.02
N LYS A 224 -6.49 12.01 -8.32
CA LYS A 224 -6.04 11.91 -6.94
C LYS A 224 -4.71 11.19 -6.90
N ILE A 225 -3.74 11.83 -6.27
CA ILE A 225 -2.39 11.32 -6.06
C ILE A 225 -2.18 11.13 -4.57
N PHE A 226 -1.76 9.93 -4.18
CA PHE A 226 -1.41 9.63 -2.80
C PHE A 226 0.06 9.23 -2.71
N SER A 227 0.82 9.96 -1.91
CA SER A 227 2.21 9.66 -1.57
C SER A 227 2.39 9.41 -0.07
N ASP A 228 1.30 9.41 0.71
CA ASP A 228 1.29 9.19 2.15
C ASP A 228 1.71 7.76 2.54
N ALA A 229 2.17 7.64 3.78
CA ALA A 229 2.57 6.39 4.41
C ALA A 229 1.36 5.56 4.89
N GLY A 230 1.55 4.26 5.05
CA GLY A 230 0.54 3.37 5.62
C GLY A 230 -0.56 2.92 4.63
N ARG A 231 -0.40 3.17 3.32
CA ARG A 231 -1.24 2.57 2.29
C ARG A 231 -0.88 1.11 2.14
N VAL A 232 -1.89 0.28 1.97
CA VAL A 232 -1.71 -1.16 1.76
C VAL A 232 -1.78 -1.41 0.27
N MET A 233 -0.75 -2.06 -0.27
CA MET A 233 -0.55 -2.25 -1.69
C MET A 233 -0.25 -3.72 -2.00
N ARG A 234 -0.53 -4.15 -3.21
CA ARG A 234 -0.12 -5.48 -3.71
C ARG A 234 0.53 -5.37 -5.10
N PRO A 235 1.61 -6.12 -5.36
CA PRO A 235 2.22 -6.18 -6.67
C PRO A 235 1.34 -6.97 -7.64
N LEU A 236 1.19 -6.45 -8.86
CA LEU A 236 0.49 -7.10 -9.97
C LEU A 236 1.33 -6.99 -11.24
N PHE A 237 1.15 -7.92 -12.17
CA PHE A 237 1.75 -7.79 -13.49
C PHE A 237 1.03 -6.72 -14.31
N THR A 238 1.80 -5.87 -14.97
CA THR A 238 1.27 -4.84 -15.87
C THR A 238 0.87 -5.46 -17.21
N VAL A 239 -0.28 -5.04 -17.74
CA VAL A 239 -0.73 -5.37 -19.09
C VAL A 239 -0.48 -4.17 -20.00
N GLU A 240 0.06 -4.43 -21.20
CA GLU A 240 0.27 -3.37 -22.20
C GLU A 240 -1.09 -2.91 -22.75
N GLN A 241 -1.32 -1.60 -22.70
CA GLN A 241 -2.60 -0.99 -23.09
C GLN A 241 -2.51 -0.26 -24.43
N GLU A 242 -1.30 0.08 -24.87
CA GLU A 242 -1.05 0.85 -26.07
C GLU A 242 -0.54 -0.04 -27.20
N ASP A 243 -0.93 0.27 -28.44
CA ASP A 243 -0.55 -0.53 -29.61
C ASP A 243 0.95 -0.45 -29.94
N ASN A 244 1.64 0.61 -29.47
CA ASN A 244 3.10 0.83 -29.61
C ASN A 244 3.70 1.30 -28.26
N GLY A 245 3.44 0.55 -27.18
CA GLY A 245 4.00 0.87 -25.88
C GLY A 245 5.53 0.76 -25.82
N ASP A 246 6.16 1.46 -24.88
CA ASP A 246 7.61 1.43 -24.62
C ASP A 246 8.15 0.01 -24.35
N SER A 247 7.27 -0.92 -23.98
CA SER A 247 7.57 -2.31 -23.64
C SER A 247 7.85 -3.21 -24.85
N GLY A 248 7.44 -2.79 -26.06
CA GLY A 248 7.59 -3.57 -27.29
C GLY A 248 6.73 -4.84 -27.38
N VAL A 249 5.81 -5.06 -26.44
CA VAL A 249 4.81 -6.14 -26.49
C VAL A 249 3.50 -5.67 -27.12
N VAL A 250 2.75 -6.62 -27.67
CA VAL A 250 1.44 -6.36 -28.29
C VAL A 250 0.44 -5.94 -27.21
N LYS A 251 -0.44 -5.01 -27.55
CA LYS A 251 -1.56 -4.60 -26.71
C LYS A 251 -2.37 -5.79 -26.20
N GLY A 252 -2.68 -5.76 -24.91
CA GLY A 252 -3.39 -6.82 -24.21
C GLY A 252 -2.50 -7.99 -23.78
N ALA A 253 -1.19 -7.96 -24.06
CA ALA A 253 -0.24 -8.93 -23.52
C ALA A 253 0.36 -8.45 -22.19
N LEU A 254 0.92 -9.39 -21.43
CA LEU A 254 1.73 -9.07 -20.25
C LEU A 254 3.02 -8.36 -20.68
N VAL A 255 3.42 -7.34 -19.92
CA VAL A 255 4.74 -6.70 -20.04
C VAL A 255 5.87 -7.65 -19.63
N LEU A 256 5.56 -8.66 -18.81
CA LEU A 256 6.48 -9.74 -18.46
C LEU A 256 6.76 -10.63 -19.68
N THR A 257 8.00 -10.66 -20.14
CA THR A 257 8.46 -11.52 -21.24
C THR A 257 9.23 -12.73 -20.71
N LYS A 258 9.43 -13.75 -21.57
CA LYS A 258 10.27 -14.90 -21.23
C LYS A 258 11.74 -14.51 -20.99
N ASP A 259 12.23 -13.46 -21.64
CA ASP A 259 13.59 -12.94 -21.42
C ASP A 259 13.77 -12.48 -19.96
N HIS A 260 12.78 -11.77 -19.40
CA HIS A 260 12.82 -11.38 -17.99
C HIS A 260 12.88 -12.59 -17.05
N ILE A 261 12.15 -13.67 -17.37
CA ILE A 261 12.15 -14.90 -16.58
C ILE A 261 13.53 -15.58 -16.65
N THR A 262 14.12 -15.69 -17.84
CA THR A 262 15.44 -16.29 -18.01
C THR A 262 16.51 -15.52 -17.25
N ARG A 263 16.44 -14.17 -17.20
CA ARG A 263 17.34 -13.37 -16.35
C ARG A 263 17.13 -13.63 -14.86
N LEU A 264 15.89 -13.75 -14.40
CA LEU A 264 15.57 -14.12 -13.01
C LEU A 264 16.02 -15.55 -12.66
N GLU A 265 16.06 -16.47 -13.62
CA GLU A 265 16.61 -17.82 -13.42
C GLU A 265 18.14 -17.76 -13.31
N MET A 266 18.81 -16.93 -14.11
CA MET A 266 20.25 -16.69 -14.01
C MET A 266 20.64 -16.11 -12.64
N ASP A 267 19.79 -15.28 -12.02
CA ASP A 267 19.99 -14.76 -10.66
C ASP A 267 20.13 -15.86 -9.58
N GLN A 268 19.68 -17.09 -9.83
CA GLN A 268 19.91 -18.19 -8.88
C GLN A 268 21.39 -18.57 -8.80
N THR A 269 22.13 -18.35 -9.88
CA THR A 269 23.57 -18.61 -9.98
C THR A 269 24.40 -17.38 -9.62
N LEU A 270 23.86 -16.18 -9.82
CA LEU A 270 24.50 -14.91 -9.49
C LEU A 270 24.22 -14.53 -8.03
N GLY A 271 25.24 -14.13 -7.29
CA GLY A 271 25.03 -13.57 -5.94
C GLY A 271 24.28 -12.24 -6.01
N LYS A 272 23.53 -11.89 -4.95
CA LYS A 272 22.81 -10.59 -4.86
C LYS A 272 23.67 -9.33 -5.04
N ASN A 273 24.98 -9.46 -4.87
CA ASN A 273 25.93 -8.37 -4.99
C ASN A 273 26.62 -8.34 -6.37
N HIS A 274 26.23 -9.23 -7.28
CA HIS A 274 26.76 -9.25 -8.63
C HIS A 274 26.15 -8.10 -9.45
N GLU A 275 26.94 -7.49 -10.33
CA GLU A 275 26.50 -6.34 -11.13
C GLU A 275 25.33 -6.70 -12.07
N ASP A 276 25.34 -7.92 -12.61
CA ASP A 276 24.28 -8.45 -13.47
C ASP A 276 23.05 -9.01 -12.72
N TYR A 277 22.97 -8.86 -11.40
CA TYR A 277 21.83 -9.35 -10.63
C TYR A 277 20.56 -8.55 -10.98
N TYR A 278 19.57 -9.22 -11.55
CA TYR A 278 18.33 -8.59 -11.99
C TYR A 278 17.40 -8.38 -10.79
N GLY A 279 16.95 -9.45 -10.15
CA GLY A 279 16.16 -9.43 -8.93
C GLY A 279 14.77 -8.80 -9.06
N TRP A 280 14.02 -8.85 -7.96
CA TRP A 280 12.66 -8.29 -7.89
C TRP A 280 12.63 -6.77 -8.07
N GLN A 281 13.62 -6.06 -7.53
CA GLN A 281 13.62 -4.60 -7.56
C GLN A 281 13.74 -4.08 -9.00
N THR A 282 14.60 -4.67 -9.82
CA THR A 282 14.75 -4.28 -11.24
C THR A 282 13.49 -4.64 -12.05
N LEU A 283 12.79 -5.73 -11.69
CA LEU A 283 11.50 -6.08 -12.29
C LEU A 283 10.41 -5.02 -11.99
N ALA A 284 10.37 -4.50 -10.76
CA ALA A 284 9.48 -3.39 -10.42
C ALA A 284 9.92 -2.07 -11.10
N ASP A 285 11.23 -1.81 -11.13
CA ASP A 285 11.80 -0.59 -11.72
C ASP A 285 11.66 -0.53 -13.25
N SER A 286 11.53 -1.68 -13.92
CA SER A 286 11.26 -1.80 -15.36
C SER A 286 9.77 -1.68 -15.72
N GLY A 287 8.89 -1.48 -14.73
CA GLY A 287 7.44 -1.32 -14.95
C GLY A 287 6.70 -2.62 -15.28
N VAL A 288 7.38 -3.77 -15.19
CA VAL A 288 6.75 -5.10 -15.38
C VAL A 288 5.76 -5.42 -14.26
N VAL A 289 6.09 -4.95 -13.05
CA VAL A 289 5.24 -5.09 -11.87
C VAL A 289 4.89 -3.72 -11.33
N GLU A 290 3.59 -3.49 -11.08
CA GLU A 290 3.08 -2.28 -10.44
C GLU A 290 2.46 -2.63 -9.08
N TYR A 291 2.69 -1.77 -8.09
CA TYR A 291 2.07 -1.87 -6.77
C TYR A 291 0.76 -1.08 -6.76
N LEU A 292 -0.36 -1.79 -6.66
CA LEU A 292 -1.68 -1.16 -6.60
C LEU A 292 -2.13 -1.07 -5.15
N ASP A 293 -2.63 0.10 -4.76
CA ASP A 293 -3.33 0.25 -3.50
C ASP A 293 -4.84 0.01 -3.64
N ALA A 294 -5.50 -0.08 -2.49
CA ALA A 294 -6.93 -0.34 -2.41
C ALA A 294 -7.85 0.78 -2.95
N GLU A 295 -7.31 1.90 -3.43
CA GLU A 295 -8.08 2.94 -4.13
C GLU A 295 -7.81 2.93 -5.64
N GLU A 296 -6.57 2.66 -6.05
CA GLU A 296 -6.18 2.47 -7.44
C GLU A 296 -6.83 1.22 -8.05
N GLU A 297 -7.06 0.19 -7.23
CA GLU A 297 -7.84 -1.00 -7.60
C GLU A 297 -9.26 -0.67 -8.10
N GLU A 298 -9.92 0.39 -7.61
CA GLU A 298 -11.27 0.79 -8.05
C GLU A 298 -11.29 1.31 -9.51
N THR A 299 -10.13 1.73 -10.01
CA THR A 299 -9.97 2.21 -11.40
C THR A 299 -9.27 1.20 -12.31
N SER A 300 -8.87 0.06 -11.76
CA SER A 300 -8.08 -0.96 -12.46
C SER A 300 -8.93 -2.17 -12.79
N MET A 301 -8.66 -2.77 -13.95
CA MET A 301 -9.25 -4.04 -14.37
C MET A 301 -8.18 -5.13 -14.31
N ILE A 302 -8.36 -6.13 -13.45
CA ILE A 302 -7.35 -7.15 -13.13
C ILE A 302 -7.80 -8.52 -13.67
N CYS A 303 -6.98 -9.19 -14.47
CA CYS A 303 -7.19 -10.58 -14.86
C CYS A 303 -6.72 -11.56 -13.76
N MET A 304 -7.42 -12.68 -13.60
CA MET A 304 -7.07 -13.69 -12.59
C MET A 304 -5.95 -14.62 -13.05
N SER A 305 -5.91 -14.96 -14.34
CA SER A 305 -4.88 -15.80 -14.92
C SER A 305 -4.39 -15.26 -16.28
N PRO A 306 -3.13 -15.54 -16.65
CA PRO A 306 -2.62 -15.21 -18.00
C PRO A 306 -3.39 -15.91 -19.12
N GLU A 307 -3.95 -17.08 -18.86
CA GLU A 307 -4.78 -17.83 -19.81
C GLU A 307 -6.08 -17.07 -20.14
N ASP A 308 -6.71 -16.45 -19.14
CA ASP A 308 -7.90 -15.63 -19.35
C ASP A 308 -7.58 -14.37 -20.17
N LEU A 309 -6.37 -13.83 -20.01
CA LEU A 309 -5.88 -12.68 -20.79
C LEU A 309 -5.65 -13.05 -22.26
N GLU A 310 -5.06 -14.22 -22.53
CA GLU A 310 -4.88 -14.72 -23.89
C GLU A 310 -6.23 -15.02 -24.56
N ALA A 311 -7.15 -15.65 -23.82
CA ALA A 311 -8.52 -15.86 -24.30
C ALA A 311 -9.23 -14.53 -24.62
N TYR A 312 -9.07 -13.51 -23.78
CA TYR A 312 -9.55 -12.16 -24.07
C TYR A 312 -8.96 -11.60 -25.37
N ARG A 313 -7.66 -11.80 -25.62
CA ARG A 313 -6.97 -11.35 -26.84
C ARG A 313 -7.52 -12.05 -28.09
N LEU A 314 -7.69 -13.38 -28.04
CA LEU A 314 -8.28 -14.17 -29.11
C LEU A 314 -9.72 -13.73 -29.41
N GLN A 315 -10.52 -13.51 -28.37
CA GLN A 315 -11.89 -13.03 -28.50
C GLN A 315 -11.95 -11.66 -29.19
N LYS A 316 -11.06 -10.73 -28.84
CA LYS A 316 -10.97 -9.40 -29.48
C LYS A 316 -10.47 -9.47 -30.92
N ALA A 317 -9.65 -10.47 -31.26
CA ALA A 317 -9.23 -10.76 -32.63
C ALA A 317 -10.33 -11.46 -33.47
N GLY A 318 -11.50 -11.77 -32.87
CA GLY A 318 -12.58 -12.48 -33.55
C GLY A 318 -12.34 -13.98 -33.72
N ILE A 319 -11.35 -14.53 -33.03
CA ILE A 319 -11.04 -15.96 -33.04
C ILE A 319 -11.95 -16.64 -32.02
N ALA A 320 -12.67 -17.67 -32.47
CA ALA A 320 -13.51 -18.48 -31.58
C ALA A 320 -12.63 -19.11 -30.50
N LEU A 321 -13.03 -18.93 -29.25
CA LEU A 321 -12.39 -19.62 -28.14
C LEU A 321 -12.66 -21.12 -28.27
N PRO A 322 -11.68 -21.99 -27.98
CA PRO A 322 -11.96 -23.40 -27.80
C PRO A 322 -13.07 -23.53 -26.77
N GLU A 323 -14.16 -24.22 -27.12
CA GLU A 323 -15.12 -24.62 -26.10
C GLU A 323 -14.39 -25.55 -25.14
N ASP A 324 -14.65 -25.40 -23.83
CA ASP A 324 -14.14 -26.35 -22.85
C ASP A 324 -14.89 -27.66 -23.10
N ASP A 325 -14.28 -28.54 -23.90
CA ASP A 325 -14.87 -29.79 -24.42
C ASP A 325 -15.25 -30.79 -23.30
N GLY A 326 -15.05 -30.42 -22.03
CA GLY A 326 -15.34 -31.26 -20.87
C GLY A 326 -14.44 -32.49 -20.75
N GLU A 327 -13.36 -32.56 -21.56
CA GLU A 327 -12.43 -33.69 -21.55
C GLU A 327 -11.72 -33.86 -20.20
N ASP A 328 -11.57 -32.77 -19.43
CA ASP A 328 -10.98 -32.80 -18.09
C ASP A 328 -12.05 -32.57 -17.00
N ALA A 329 -12.73 -33.65 -16.61
CA ALA A 329 -13.79 -33.64 -15.59
C ALA A 329 -13.38 -33.10 -14.20
N ASN A 330 -12.06 -33.02 -13.92
CA ASN A 330 -11.52 -32.60 -12.63
C ASN A 330 -11.00 -31.14 -12.62
N LYS A 331 -11.16 -30.39 -13.72
CA LYS A 331 -10.73 -28.98 -13.76
C LYS A 331 -11.72 -28.09 -13.00
N ARG A 332 -11.17 -27.04 -12.38
CA ARG A 332 -11.97 -25.97 -11.80
C ARG A 332 -12.80 -25.33 -12.91
N VAL A 333 -14.12 -25.25 -12.71
CA VAL A 333 -15.02 -24.54 -13.62
C VAL A 333 -14.61 -23.07 -13.67
N LYS A 334 -14.13 -22.62 -14.85
CA LYS A 334 -13.76 -21.23 -15.07
C LYS A 334 -15.01 -20.38 -15.30
N LEU A 335 -14.95 -19.13 -14.85
CA LEU A 335 -15.96 -18.13 -15.18
C LEU A 335 -15.89 -17.80 -16.66
N ARG A 336 -17.03 -17.74 -17.34
CA ARG A 336 -17.09 -17.29 -18.73
C ARG A 336 -16.61 -15.84 -18.81
N LEU A 337 -15.72 -15.56 -19.75
CA LEU A 337 -15.24 -14.21 -20.02
C LEU A 337 -16.43 -13.30 -20.35
N ASN A 338 -16.49 -12.16 -19.68
CA ASN A 338 -17.53 -11.18 -19.95
C ASN A 338 -17.23 -10.49 -21.29
N PRO A 339 -18.10 -10.63 -22.32
CA PRO A 339 -17.88 -10.03 -23.63
C PRO A 339 -17.85 -8.50 -23.60
N THR A 340 -18.36 -7.86 -22.53
CA THR A 340 -18.35 -6.40 -22.37
C THR A 340 -17.05 -5.86 -21.78
N THR A 341 -16.08 -6.72 -21.44
CA THR A 341 -14.77 -6.27 -20.97
C THR A 341 -14.07 -5.49 -22.07
N HIS A 342 -13.74 -4.22 -21.77
CA HIS A 342 -13.12 -3.31 -22.73
C HIS A 342 -11.60 -3.46 -22.79
N MET A 343 -10.93 -3.63 -21.65
CA MET A 343 -9.48 -3.76 -21.54
C MET A 343 -9.08 -4.24 -20.14
N TYR A 344 -8.09 -5.12 -20.04
CA TYR A 344 -7.40 -5.43 -18.79
C TYR A 344 -6.20 -4.50 -18.60
N THR A 345 -6.00 -4.04 -17.38
CA THR A 345 -4.89 -3.15 -17.00
C THR A 345 -3.74 -3.91 -16.33
N HIS A 346 -4.07 -4.97 -15.60
CA HIS A 346 -3.14 -5.74 -14.79
C HIS A 346 -3.56 -7.21 -14.78
N CYS A 347 -2.65 -8.08 -14.33
CA CYS A 347 -2.94 -9.48 -14.02
C CYS A 347 -2.44 -9.85 -12.63
N GLU A 348 -3.20 -10.71 -11.95
CA GLU A 348 -2.81 -11.32 -10.70
C GLU A 348 -1.56 -12.18 -10.90
N ILE A 349 -0.59 -12.09 -9.97
CA ILE A 349 0.62 -12.91 -10.04
C ILE A 349 0.27 -14.37 -9.82
N HIS A 350 -0.45 -14.63 -8.72
CA HIS A 350 -1.05 -15.93 -8.45
C HIS A 350 -2.12 -15.79 -7.35
N PRO A 351 -3.34 -16.35 -7.51
CA PRO A 351 -4.42 -16.21 -6.53
C PRO A 351 -4.06 -16.63 -5.11
N SER A 352 -3.17 -17.61 -4.92
CA SER A 352 -2.76 -18.06 -3.56
C SER A 352 -2.04 -16.97 -2.74
N MET A 353 -1.52 -15.91 -3.38
CA MET A 353 -0.80 -14.84 -2.69
C MET A 353 -1.70 -13.96 -1.81
N LEU A 354 -3.03 -14.11 -1.94
CA LEU A 354 -4.01 -13.49 -1.04
C LEU A 354 -3.94 -14.04 0.39
N LEU A 355 -3.41 -15.25 0.57
CA LEU A 355 -3.39 -15.93 1.87
C LEU A 355 -2.38 -15.29 2.82
N GLY A 356 -2.59 -15.49 4.12
CA GLY A 356 -1.63 -15.15 5.17
C GLY A 356 -0.67 -16.30 5.41
N ILE A 357 0.32 -16.10 6.28
CA ILE A 357 1.40 -17.07 6.51
C ILE A 357 0.87 -18.39 7.09
N CYS A 358 -0.09 -18.32 8.02
CA CYS A 358 -0.66 -19.53 8.61
C CYS A 358 -1.68 -20.18 7.67
N ALA A 359 -2.37 -19.39 6.86
CA ALA A 359 -3.33 -19.94 5.90
C ALA A 359 -2.63 -20.60 4.70
N SER A 360 -1.44 -20.14 4.30
CA SER A 360 -0.70 -20.67 3.15
C SER A 360 -0.09 -22.06 3.39
N ILE A 361 -0.02 -22.52 4.64
CA ILE A 361 0.48 -23.87 4.98
C ILE A 361 -0.63 -24.91 5.08
N ILE A 362 -1.89 -24.52 4.86
CA ILE A 362 -3.04 -25.44 4.87
C ILE A 362 -3.08 -26.14 3.50
N PRO A 363 -3.06 -27.49 3.45
CA PRO A 363 -3.23 -28.21 2.20
C PRO A 363 -4.60 -27.95 1.58
N PHE A 364 -4.64 -27.70 0.27
CA PHE A 364 -5.87 -27.47 -0.51
C PHE A 364 -6.84 -26.47 0.16
N PRO A 365 -6.38 -25.24 0.45
CA PRO A 365 -7.15 -24.30 1.27
C PRO A 365 -8.45 -23.84 0.59
N ASP A 366 -8.55 -23.97 -0.73
CA ASP A 366 -9.72 -23.66 -1.55
C ASP A 366 -10.74 -24.81 -1.67
N HIS A 367 -10.44 -25.98 -1.08
CA HIS A 367 -11.32 -27.16 -1.05
C HIS A 367 -11.99 -27.38 0.32
N ASN A 368 -11.77 -26.46 1.26
CA ASN A 368 -12.31 -26.52 2.62
C ASN A 368 -13.59 -25.68 2.77
N GLN A 369 -14.44 -26.07 3.72
CA GLN A 369 -15.73 -25.43 4.02
C GLN A 369 -15.58 -24.03 4.62
#